data_AF-A0A532TV75-F1
#
_entry.id   AF-A0A532TV75-F1
#
_cell.length_a   1.000
_cell.length_b   1.000
_cell.length_c   1.000
_cell.angle_alpha   90.00
_cell.angle_beta   90.00
_cell.angle_gamma   90.00
#
_symmetry.space_group_name_H-M   'P 1'
#
loop_
_entity.id
_entity.type
_entity.pdbx_description
1 polymer ?
#
loop_
_entity_poly.entity_id
_entity_poly.type
_entity_poly.pdbx_seq_one_letter_code
_entity_poly.pdbx_strand_id
1 'polypeptide(L)'
;MSKPTKEDAALLLQLMAVMAADEENNKAFNWIWADFHEKNYDDFKTKYPMGSEGYKNFMRFARNGELIGVLVNKELLSEDLVFDLYGSMLWEKVEPIVYGMRKEINMPRLYENYEVCSKKYPLWAEKNPPKV
;
A
#
# COMPACT_ATOMS: atom_id res chain seq x y z
N MET A 1 -20.35 -3.02 -5.85
CA MET A 1 -19.89 -2.28 -4.67
C MET A 1 -20.95 -1.26 -4.30
N SER A 2 -21.25 -1.10 -3.02
CA SER A 2 -22.16 -0.07 -2.51
C SER A 2 -21.53 1.32 -2.63
N LYS A 3 -22.37 2.35 -2.74
CA LYS A 3 -21.90 3.74 -2.72
C LYS A 3 -21.17 4.05 -1.40
N PRO A 4 -20.13 4.90 -1.41
CA PRO A 4 -19.46 5.35 -0.19
C PRO A 4 -20.44 5.92 0.83
N THR A 5 -20.23 5.60 2.10
CA THR A 5 -21.04 6.07 3.24
C THR A 5 -20.30 7.08 4.11
N LYS A 6 -21.00 7.68 5.07
CA LYS A 6 -20.35 8.58 6.05
C LYS A 6 -19.46 7.79 7.01
N GLU A 7 -19.81 6.54 7.28
CA GLU A 7 -19.06 5.59 8.09
C GLU A 7 -17.74 5.22 7.41
N ASP A 8 -17.75 4.97 6.08
CA ASP A 8 -16.53 4.77 5.30
C ASP A 8 -15.59 5.98 5.40
N ALA A 9 -16.14 7.19 5.23
CA ALA A 9 -15.37 8.43 5.33
C ALA A 9 -14.78 8.62 6.74
N ALA A 10 -15.56 8.34 7.78
CA ALA A 10 -15.09 8.43 9.16
C ALA A 10 -13.97 7.42 9.45
N LEU A 11 -14.10 6.18 8.99
CA LEU A 11 -13.06 5.16 9.13
C LEU A 11 -11.78 5.55 8.38
N LEU A 12 -11.90 6.03 7.14
CA LEU A 12 -10.76 6.51 6.36
C LEU A 12 -10.02 7.66 7.06
N LEU A 13 -10.76 8.66 7.56
CA LEU A 13 -10.17 9.77 8.31
C LEU A 13 -9.48 9.30 9.59
N GLN A 14 -10.06 8.34 10.31
CA GLN A 14 -9.42 7.73 11.48
C GLN A 14 -8.13 7.00 11.11
N LEU A 15 -8.13 6.20 10.04
CA LEU A 15 -6.93 5.52 9.54
C LEU A 15 -5.85 6.53 9.16
N MET A 16 -6.21 7.58 8.43
CA MET A 16 -5.28 8.65 8.06
C MET A 16 -4.70 9.33 9.29
N ALA A 17 -5.52 9.65 10.30
CA ALA A 17 -5.06 10.26 11.54
C ALA A 17 -4.08 9.34 12.31
N VAL A 18 -4.41 8.04 12.43
CA VAL A 18 -3.53 7.06 13.10
C VAL A 18 -2.22 6.88 12.32
N MET A 19 -2.29 6.81 11.00
CA MET A 19 -1.09 6.68 10.16
C MET A 19 -0.22 7.94 10.25
N ALA A 20 -0.82 9.12 10.19
CA ALA A 20 -0.09 10.40 10.20
C ALA A 20 0.46 10.78 11.59
N ALA A 21 -0.12 10.27 12.67
CA ALA A 21 0.34 10.54 14.04
C ALA A 21 1.73 9.96 14.33
N ASP A 22 2.17 8.96 13.56
CA ASP A 22 3.51 8.41 13.67
C ASP A 22 4.43 9.04 12.62
N GLU A 23 5.38 9.86 13.06
CA GLU A 23 6.32 10.55 12.15
C GLU A 23 7.09 9.58 11.24
N GLU A 24 7.36 8.36 11.70
CA GLU A 24 8.05 7.34 10.90
C GLU A 24 7.16 6.79 9.79
N ASN A 25 5.82 6.82 9.92
CA ASN A 25 4.93 6.50 8.80
C ASN A 25 5.05 7.56 7.70
N ASN A 26 5.08 8.85 8.07
CA ASN A 26 5.21 9.93 7.10
C ASN A 26 6.58 9.88 6.41
N LYS A 27 7.65 9.61 7.16
CA LYS A 27 8.99 9.40 6.60
C LYS A 27 9.02 8.21 5.63
N ALA A 28 8.43 7.08 6.01
CA ALA A 28 8.35 5.90 5.15
C ALA A 28 7.58 6.17 3.85
N PHE A 29 6.44 6.86 3.93
CA PHE A 29 5.65 7.23 2.76
C PHE A 29 6.42 8.16 1.81
N ASN A 30 7.02 9.22 2.36
CA ASN A 30 7.83 10.16 1.58
C ASN A 30 9.04 9.48 0.95
N TRP A 31 9.70 8.58 1.69
CA TRP A 31 10.83 7.82 1.17
C TRP A 31 10.42 6.88 0.03
N ILE A 32 9.30 6.16 0.17
CA ILE A 32 8.76 5.33 -0.93
C ILE A 32 8.43 6.20 -2.15
N TRP A 33 7.87 7.38 -1.96
CA TRP A 33 7.52 8.27 -3.06
C TRP A 33 8.77 8.84 -3.76
N ALA A 34 9.68 9.44 -2.99
CA ALA A 34 10.76 10.28 -3.50
C ALA A 34 12.08 9.52 -3.76
N ASP A 35 12.47 8.60 -2.89
CA ASP A 35 13.85 8.09 -2.82
C ASP A 35 13.99 6.60 -3.18
N PHE A 36 12.92 5.83 -3.01
CA PHE A 36 12.89 4.41 -3.32
C PHE A 36 12.84 4.20 -4.84
N HIS A 37 13.78 3.46 -5.41
CA HIS A 37 13.90 3.28 -6.87
C HIS A 37 14.27 1.85 -7.29
N GLU A 38 14.39 0.93 -6.33
CA GLU A 38 14.85 -0.43 -6.51
C GLU A 38 13.78 -1.23 -7.26
N LYS A 39 14.20 -1.93 -8.31
CA LYS A 39 13.30 -2.64 -9.23
C LYS A 39 13.30 -4.16 -9.02
N ASN A 40 14.17 -4.67 -8.15
CA ASN A 40 14.26 -6.08 -7.83
C ASN A 40 14.71 -6.26 -6.37
N TYR A 41 14.45 -7.45 -5.85
CA TYR A 41 14.68 -7.77 -4.45
C TYR A 41 16.15 -7.88 -4.06
N ASP A 42 17.03 -8.35 -4.95
CA ASP A 42 18.45 -8.52 -4.62
C ASP A 42 19.16 -7.18 -4.45
N ASP A 43 18.84 -6.20 -5.29
CA ASP A 43 19.33 -4.81 -5.16
C ASP A 43 18.79 -4.17 -3.87
N PHE A 44 17.49 -4.35 -3.60
CA PHE A 44 16.88 -3.88 -2.35
C PHE A 44 17.57 -4.47 -1.13
N LYS A 45 17.78 -5.80 -1.10
CA LYS A 45 18.39 -6.49 0.05
C LYS A 45 19.84 -6.09 0.25
N THR A 46 20.58 -5.89 -0.85
CA THR A 46 21.97 -5.41 -0.81
C THR A 46 22.05 -3.98 -0.27
N LYS A 47 21.23 -3.07 -0.78
CA LYS A 47 21.26 -1.65 -0.43
C LYS A 47 20.63 -1.35 0.93
N TYR A 48 19.57 -2.09 1.27
CA TYR A 48 18.77 -1.95 2.48
C TYR A 48 18.69 -3.29 3.21
N PRO A 49 19.80 -3.72 3.84
CA PRO A 49 19.80 -4.95 4.62
C PRO A 49 18.81 -4.86 5.78
N MET A 50 18.38 -6.03 6.28
CA MET A 50 17.45 -6.11 7.41
C MET A 50 17.94 -5.26 8.59
N GLY A 51 17.05 -4.41 9.12
CA GLY A 51 17.37 -3.48 10.21
C GLY A 51 17.87 -2.09 9.78
N SER A 52 18.25 -1.92 8.51
CA SER A 52 18.51 -0.61 7.92
C SER A 52 17.26 0.27 7.88
N GLU A 53 17.45 1.58 7.73
CA GLU A 53 16.35 2.53 7.68
C GLU A 53 15.46 2.34 6.46
N GLY A 54 16.04 2.11 5.27
CA GLY A 54 15.27 1.82 4.06
C GLY A 54 14.45 0.53 4.19
N TYR A 55 14.99 -0.50 4.84
CA TYR A 55 14.22 -1.72 5.12
C TYR A 55 13.03 -1.44 6.03
N LYS A 56 13.23 -0.70 7.13
CA LYS A 56 12.14 -0.32 8.05
C LYS A 56 11.08 0.51 7.34
N ASN A 57 11.47 1.49 6.55
CA ASN A 57 10.57 2.34 5.76
C ASN A 57 9.73 1.51 4.79
N PHE A 58 10.37 0.60 4.04
CA PHE A 58 9.68 -0.30 3.14
C PHE A 58 8.63 -1.16 3.88
N MET A 59 9.03 -1.85 4.95
CA MET A 59 8.14 -2.73 5.71
C MET A 59 6.96 -1.96 6.31
N ARG A 60 7.21 -0.74 6.77
CA ARG A 60 6.21 0.15 7.35
C ARG A 60 5.17 0.58 6.33
N PHE A 61 5.63 1.00 5.15
CA PHE A 61 4.75 1.35 4.03
C PHE A 61 3.91 0.15 3.57
N ALA A 62 4.55 -1.00 3.30
CA ALA A 62 3.86 -2.20 2.84
C ALA A 62 2.83 -2.72 3.85
N ARG A 63 3.11 -2.61 5.16
CA ARG A 63 2.15 -2.94 6.23
C ARG A 63 0.91 -2.03 6.20
N ASN A 64 1.07 -0.74 5.92
CA ASN A 64 -0.07 0.17 5.82
C ASN A 64 -0.94 -0.15 4.59
N GLY A 65 -0.32 -0.49 3.45
CA GLY A 65 -1.02 -0.98 2.27
C GLY A 65 -1.80 -2.28 2.54
N GLU A 66 -1.22 -3.20 3.31
CA GLU A 66 -1.89 -4.43 3.72
C GLU A 66 -3.11 -4.18 4.60
N LEU A 67 -3.01 -3.26 5.57
CA LEU A 67 -4.15 -2.87 6.41
C LEU A 67 -5.31 -2.32 5.57
N ILE A 68 -5.03 -1.38 4.67
CA ILE A 68 -6.04 -0.82 3.76
C ILE A 68 -6.63 -1.93 2.88
N GLY A 69 -5.77 -2.77 2.33
CA GLY A 69 -6.17 -3.91 1.50
C GLY A 69 -7.12 -4.86 2.23
N VAL A 70 -6.86 -5.18 3.50
CA VAL A 70 -7.73 -6.04 4.32
C VAL A 70 -9.14 -5.44 4.43
N LEU A 71 -9.23 -4.14 4.75
CA LEU A 71 -10.52 -3.47 4.96
C LEU A 71 -11.32 -3.37 3.66
N VAL A 72 -10.67 -3.01 2.55
CA VAL A 72 -11.31 -2.92 1.24
C VAL A 72 -11.75 -4.30 0.73
N ASN A 73 -10.88 -5.32 0.85
CA ASN A 73 -11.20 -6.68 0.39
C ASN A 73 -12.29 -7.37 1.22
N LYS A 74 -12.60 -6.84 2.41
CA LYS A 74 -13.67 -7.31 3.29
C LYS A 74 -14.92 -6.42 3.20
N GLU A 75 -14.95 -5.46 2.28
CA GLU A 75 -16.07 -4.52 2.09
C GLU A 75 -16.38 -3.68 3.35
N LEU A 76 -15.36 -3.46 4.20
CA LEU A 76 -15.45 -2.63 5.41
C LEU A 76 -15.06 -1.17 5.16
N LEU A 77 -14.39 -0.91 4.04
CA LEU A 77 -13.99 0.41 3.59
C LEU A 77 -14.21 0.50 2.08
N SER A 78 -14.89 1.55 1.64
CA SER A 78 -15.13 1.82 0.22
C SER A 78 -13.84 1.92 -0.59
N GLU A 79 -13.72 1.12 -1.66
CA GLU A 79 -12.60 1.19 -2.60
C GLU A 79 -12.59 2.50 -3.39
N ASP A 80 -13.77 3.10 -3.65
CA ASP A 80 -13.87 4.38 -4.36
C ASP A 80 -13.12 5.48 -3.60
N LEU A 81 -13.35 5.60 -2.29
CA LEU A 81 -12.66 6.60 -1.47
C LEU A 81 -11.15 6.37 -1.41
N VAL A 82 -10.73 5.09 -1.33
CA VAL A 82 -9.31 4.73 -1.28
C VAL A 82 -8.64 5.05 -2.62
N PHE A 83 -9.26 4.67 -3.74
CA PHE A 83 -8.68 4.83 -5.07
C PHE A 83 -8.70 6.28 -5.56
N ASP A 84 -9.71 7.08 -5.19
CA ASP A 84 -9.71 8.53 -5.44
C ASP A 84 -8.53 9.23 -4.73
N LEU A 85 -8.09 8.74 -3.56
CA LEU A 85 -6.98 9.33 -2.80
C LEU A 85 -5.60 8.78 -3.16
N TYR A 86 -5.50 7.47 -3.36
CA TYR A 86 -4.22 6.77 -3.39
C TYR A 86 -3.96 6.04 -4.72
N GLY A 87 -4.91 6.04 -5.65
CA GLY A 87 -4.81 5.29 -6.89
C GLY A 87 -4.57 3.79 -6.67
N SER A 88 -3.58 3.21 -7.38
CA SER A 88 -3.10 1.84 -7.16
C SER A 88 -2.28 1.66 -5.89
N MET A 89 -2.23 2.68 -5.01
CA MET A 89 -1.50 2.68 -3.75
C MET A 89 0.00 2.40 -3.92
N LEU A 90 0.61 2.70 -5.09
CA LEU A 90 2.03 2.44 -5.40
C LEU A 90 2.43 0.95 -5.39
N TRP A 91 1.49 0.02 -5.56
CA TRP A 91 1.80 -1.42 -5.56
C TRP A 91 2.91 -1.80 -6.54
N GLU A 92 2.87 -1.28 -7.77
CA GLU A 92 3.87 -1.56 -8.82
C GLU A 92 5.30 -1.26 -8.36
N LYS A 93 5.46 -0.27 -7.47
CA LYS A 93 6.76 0.13 -6.95
C LYS A 93 7.30 -0.89 -5.96
N VAL A 94 6.44 -1.48 -5.13
CA VAL A 94 6.84 -2.40 -4.05
C VAL A 94 6.74 -3.88 -4.45
N GLU A 95 5.96 -4.20 -5.49
CA GLU A 95 5.68 -5.57 -5.95
C GLU A 95 6.94 -6.43 -6.14
N PRO A 96 8.00 -5.98 -6.84
CA PRO A 96 9.18 -6.82 -7.06
C PRO A 96 9.87 -7.22 -5.76
N ILE A 97 9.83 -6.33 -4.76
CA ILE A 97 10.44 -6.56 -3.45
C ILE A 97 9.58 -7.52 -2.63
N VAL A 98 8.26 -7.30 -2.59
CA VAL A 98 7.34 -8.19 -1.88
C VAL A 98 7.43 -9.61 -2.42
N TYR A 99 7.47 -9.80 -3.75
CA TYR A 99 7.61 -11.12 -4.35
C TYR A 99 8.96 -11.78 -4.02
N GLY A 100 10.05 -11.02 -3.98
CA GLY A 100 11.33 -11.54 -3.53
C GLY A 100 11.32 -11.96 -2.06
N MET A 101 10.75 -11.13 -1.18
CA MET A 101 10.56 -11.48 0.23
C MET A 101 9.75 -12.76 0.40
N ARG A 102 8.62 -12.90 -0.29
CA ARG A 102 7.78 -14.11 -0.26
C ARG A 102 8.57 -15.38 -0.58
N LYS A 103 9.43 -15.31 -1.61
CA LYS A 103 10.30 -16.42 -2.02
C LYS A 103 11.37 -16.72 -0.98
N GLU A 104 12.06 -15.70 -0.46
CA GLU A 104 13.15 -15.86 0.50
C GLU A 104 12.67 -16.46 1.83
N ILE A 105 11.58 -15.95 2.39
CA ILE A 105 11.08 -16.37 3.72
C ILE A 105 10.01 -17.46 3.64
N ASN A 106 9.74 -18.01 2.45
CA ASN A 106 8.70 -19.01 2.18
C ASN A 106 7.31 -18.64 2.73
N MET A 107 6.91 -17.37 2.56
CA MET A 107 5.63 -16.84 3.03
C MET A 107 4.82 -16.30 1.84
N PRO A 108 4.13 -17.16 1.06
CA PRO A 108 3.49 -16.75 -0.19
C PRO A 108 2.37 -15.70 -0.02
N ARG A 109 1.82 -15.56 1.19
CA ARG A 109 0.72 -14.65 1.51
C ARG A 109 1.17 -13.30 2.09
N LEU A 110 2.48 -13.03 2.15
CA LEU A 110 2.99 -11.75 2.67
C LEU A 110 2.44 -10.59 1.83
N TYR A 111 1.70 -9.68 2.47
CA TYR A 111 1.06 -8.52 1.84
C TYR A 111 0.09 -8.87 0.69
N GLU A 112 -0.60 -10.01 0.78
CA GLU A 112 -1.55 -10.45 -0.25
C GLU A 112 -2.76 -9.52 -0.39
N ASN A 113 -3.25 -8.91 0.70
CA ASN A 113 -4.46 -8.09 0.63
C ASN A 113 -4.14 -6.74 -0.02
N TYR A 114 -2.94 -6.23 0.21
CA TYR A 114 -2.41 -5.08 -0.50
C TYR A 114 -2.39 -5.33 -2.01
N GLU A 115 -1.82 -6.46 -2.44
CA GLU A 115 -1.77 -6.85 -3.86
C GLU A 115 -3.17 -6.98 -4.46
N VAL A 116 -4.05 -7.75 -3.81
CA VAL A 116 -5.42 -7.99 -4.30
C VAL A 116 -6.19 -6.69 -4.41
N CYS A 117 -6.08 -5.81 -3.42
CA CYS A 117 -6.74 -4.51 -3.44
C CYS A 117 -6.21 -3.63 -4.58
N SER A 118 -4.89 -3.53 -4.72
CA SER A 118 -4.25 -2.71 -5.75
C SER A 118 -4.58 -3.19 -7.17
N LYS A 119 -4.73 -4.50 -7.37
CA LYS A 119 -5.13 -5.10 -8.66
C LYS A 119 -6.58 -4.78 -9.07
N LYS A 120 -7.42 -4.29 -8.16
CA LYS A 120 -8.77 -3.79 -8.52
C LYS A 120 -8.72 -2.41 -9.17
N TYR A 121 -7.67 -1.62 -8.93
CA TYR A 121 -7.59 -0.23 -9.37
C TYR A 121 -7.76 -0.03 -10.89
N PRO A 122 -7.14 -0.81 -11.80
CA PRO A 122 -7.32 -0.61 -13.24
C PRO A 122 -8.79 -0.72 -13.68
N LEU A 123 -9.50 -1.74 -13.19
CA LEU A 123 -10.93 -1.93 -13.47
C LEU A 123 -11.80 -0.82 -12.87
N TRP A 124 -11.39 -0.27 -11.73
CA TRP A 124 -12.05 0.88 -11.12
C TRP A 124 -11.82 2.15 -11.94
N ALA A 125 -10.59 2.40 -12.39
CA ALA A 125 -10.21 3.58 -13.16
C ALA A 125 -10.90 3.61 -14.54
N GLU A 126 -11.07 2.46 -15.19
CA GLU A 126 -11.87 2.34 -16.43
C GLU A 126 -13.32 2.79 -16.24
N LYS A 127 -13.91 2.50 -15.07
CA LYS A 127 -15.29 2.88 -14.74
C LYS A 127 -15.42 4.32 -14.22
N ASN A 128 -14.31 4.89 -13.75
CA ASN A 128 -14.23 6.21 -13.15
C ASN A 128 -13.17 7.04 -13.89
N PRO A 129 -13.43 7.44 -15.16
CA PRO A 129 -12.47 8.18 -15.95
C PRO A 129 -12.13 9.55 -15.31
N PRO A 130 -10.97 10.14 -15.64
CA PRO A 130 -10.58 11.46 -15.15
C PRO A 130 -11.69 12.50 -15.33
N LYS A 131 -11.88 13.31 -14.28
CA LYS A 131 -12.93 14.35 -14.22
C LYS A 131 -12.50 15.66 -14.92
N VAL A 132 -11.21 15.76 -15.29
CA VAL A 132 -10.56 16.90 -15.95
C VAL A 132 -9.64 16.42 -17.05
#